data_AF-A0A252DNN9-F1
#
_entry.id   AF-A0A252DNN9-F1
#
_cell.length_a   1.000
_cell.length_b   1.000
_cell.length_c   1.000
_cell.angle_alpha   90.00
_cell.angle_beta   90.00
_cell.angle_gamma   90.00
#
_symmetry.space_group_name_H-M   'P 1'
#
loop_
_entity.id
_entity.type
_entity.pdbx_description
1 polymer ?
#
loop_
_entity_poly.entity_id
_entity_poly.type
_entity_poly.pdbx_seq_one_letter_code
_entity_poly.pdbx_strand_id
1 'polypeptide(L)'
;MKLVELSQGTLEKIKSVRWDRTIEKHEGPEDWAMVLRCSEPEFIMVEGKPVLLPVEKSHHANITILRAIFSIDGKSLTLFLKDTTFDDDPFFSGFIAVCDRVVEENFFLAILYHEWFVIERSPVLE
;
A
#
# COMPACT_ATOMS: atom_id res chain seq x y z
N MET A 1 5.10 2.31 14.31
CA MET A 1 6.36 2.62 13.62
C MET A 1 6.17 3.93 12.90
N LYS A 2 7.13 4.86 12.93
CA LYS A 2 7.07 6.10 12.15
C LYS A 2 8.15 6.12 11.10
N LEU A 3 7.86 6.72 9.93
CA LEU A 3 8.83 6.87 8.85
C LEU A 3 10.11 7.62 9.31
N VAL A 4 9.95 8.65 10.16
CA VAL A 4 11.07 9.46 10.68
C VAL A 4 12.00 8.70 11.63
N GLU A 5 11.58 7.54 12.12
CA GLU A 5 12.37 6.68 13.01
C GLU A 5 13.23 5.67 12.22
N LEU A 6 13.05 5.58 10.90
CA LEU A 6 13.79 4.64 10.06
C LEU A 6 15.26 5.04 9.92
N SER A 7 16.12 4.04 9.83
CA SER A 7 17.54 4.25 9.55
C SER A 7 17.73 4.80 8.13
N GLN A 8 18.84 5.50 7.90
CA GLN A 8 19.19 5.94 6.54
C GLN A 8 19.31 4.76 5.57
N GLY A 9 19.87 3.62 6.01
CA GLY A 9 19.95 2.41 5.19
C GLY A 9 18.58 1.87 4.80
N THR A 10 17.61 1.90 5.72
CA THR A 10 16.23 1.49 5.46
C THR A 10 15.53 2.45 4.50
N LEU A 11 15.77 3.76 4.62
CA LEU A 11 15.24 4.75 3.69
C LEU A 11 15.80 4.58 2.27
N GLU A 12 17.09 4.26 2.13
CA GLU A 12 17.68 3.97 0.82
C GLU A 12 17.12 2.66 0.22
N LYS A 13 16.84 1.63 1.04
CA LYS A 13 16.11 0.43 0.58
C LYS A 13 14.74 0.84 0.00
N ILE A 14 13.97 1.67 0.70
CA ILE A 14 12.65 2.14 0.25
C ILE A 14 12.76 2.91 -1.07
N LYS A 15 13.64 3.92 -1.16
CA LYS A 15 13.83 4.74 -2.36
C LYS A 15 14.22 3.95 -3.61
N SER A 16 14.89 2.80 -3.44
CA SER A 16 15.29 1.94 -4.55
C SER A 16 14.14 1.15 -5.19
N VAL A 17 12.95 1.19 -4.57
CA VAL A 17 11.80 0.40 -4.99
C VAL A 17 10.84 1.25 -5.82
N ARG A 18 10.44 0.71 -6.97
CA ARG A 18 9.25 1.17 -7.71
C ARG A 18 8.01 0.44 -7.21
N TRP A 19 6.86 1.10 -7.26
CA TRP A 19 5.57 0.50 -6.90
C TRP A 19 4.65 0.26 -8.10
N ASP A 20 5.23 0.19 -9.30
CA ASP A 20 4.60 -0.28 -10.53
C ASP A 20 5.24 -1.58 -11.06
N ARG A 21 5.76 -2.44 -10.17
CA ARG A 21 6.63 -3.58 -10.53
C ARG A 21 5.93 -4.78 -11.19
N THR A 22 4.66 -4.65 -11.57
CA THR A 22 3.96 -5.72 -12.28
C THR A 22 4.32 -5.65 -13.76
N ILE A 23 4.64 -6.80 -14.35
CA ILE A 23 4.94 -6.94 -15.78
C ILE A 23 3.74 -6.38 -16.58
N GLU A 24 4.02 -5.61 -17.63
CA GLU A 24 3.02 -4.98 -18.51
C GLU A 24 2.12 -3.92 -17.86
N LYS A 25 2.41 -3.44 -16.63
CA LYS A 25 1.79 -2.21 -16.14
C LYS A 25 2.17 -1.04 -17.06
N HIS A 26 1.15 -0.43 -17.66
CA HIS A 26 1.30 0.58 -18.70
C HIS A 26 1.30 2.03 -18.16
N GLU A 27 1.12 2.18 -16.85
CA GLU A 27 1.03 3.47 -16.16
C GLU A 27 2.30 3.81 -15.39
N GLY A 28 2.84 5.00 -15.71
CA GLY A 28 3.93 5.67 -14.99
C GLY A 28 5.28 4.95 -15.02
N PRO A 29 6.35 5.67 -14.63
CA PRO A 29 7.31 5.16 -13.68
C PRO A 29 6.95 5.68 -12.30
N GLU A 30 6.35 4.82 -11.48
CA GLU A 30 5.94 5.13 -10.13
C GLU A 30 6.98 4.62 -9.13
N ASP A 31 7.67 5.55 -8.46
CA ASP A 31 8.79 5.23 -7.58
C ASP A 31 8.69 5.86 -6.18
N TRP A 32 9.22 5.15 -5.19
CA TRP A 32 9.19 5.60 -3.80
C TRP A 32 10.09 6.80 -3.52
N ALA A 33 11.14 7.04 -4.31
CA ALA A 33 11.99 8.22 -4.12
C ALA A 33 11.21 9.51 -4.45
N MET A 34 10.35 9.48 -5.46
CA MET A 34 9.44 10.56 -5.81
C MET A 34 8.37 10.77 -4.72
N VAL A 35 7.73 9.69 -4.25
CA VAL A 35 6.73 9.76 -3.17
C VAL A 35 7.34 10.38 -1.91
N LEU A 36 8.51 9.91 -1.47
CA LEU A 36 9.20 10.44 -0.30
C LEU A 36 9.68 11.90 -0.46
N ARG A 37 9.77 12.40 -1.69
CA ARG A 37 10.18 13.78 -1.98
C ARG A 37 8.99 14.74 -2.03
N CYS A 38 7.85 14.27 -2.52
CA CYS A 38 6.72 15.12 -2.90
C CYS A 38 5.48 14.94 -2.02
N SER A 39 5.46 13.93 -1.15
CA SER A 39 4.33 13.60 -0.28
C SER A 39 4.79 13.29 1.14
N GLU A 40 3.83 13.14 2.05
CA GLU A 40 4.07 12.77 3.45
C GLU A 40 3.49 11.37 3.76
N PRO A 41 4.04 10.28 3.19
CA PRO A 41 3.57 8.95 3.50
C PRO A 41 3.91 8.55 4.94
N GLU A 42 3.09 7.71 5.54
CA GLU A 42 3.33 7.17 6.87
C GLU A 42 2.85 5.71 6.94
N PHE A 43 3.32 4.97 7.94
CA PHE A 43 2.85 3.61 8.16
C PHE A 43 1.38 3.58 8.60
N ILE A 44 0.59 2.75 7.91
CA ILE A 44 -0.72 2.28 8.37
C ILE A 44 -0.55 0.90 9.04
N MET A 45 -1.34 0.64 10.09
CA MET A 45 -1.34 -0.66 10.76
C MET A 45 -2.44 -1.55 10.17
N VAL A 46 -2.04 -2.69 9.61
CA VAL A 46 -2.98 -3.71 9.10
C VAL A 46 -2.74 -5.00 9.87
N GLU A 47 -3.74 -5.45 10.63
CA GLU A 47 -3.67 -6.67 11.45
C GLU A 47 -2.39 -6.74 12.33
N GLY A 48 -2.00 -5.60 12.90
CA GLY A 48 -0.80 -5.48 13.75
C GLY A 48 0.53 -5.44 12.99
N LYS A 49 0.53 -5.39 11.66
CA LYS A 49 1.71 -5.20 10.82
C LYS A 49 1.77 -3.78 10.24
N PRO A 50 2.92 -3.08 10.33
CA PRO A 50 3.10 -1.80 9.65
C PRO A 50 3.23 -2.01 8.14
N VAL A 51 2.47 -1.23 7.38
CA VAL A 51 2.46 -1.23 5.91
C VAL A 51 2.68 0.20 5.44
N LEU A 52 3.59 0.40 4.49
CA LEU A 52 3.82 1.70 3.85
C LEU A 52 3.16 1.69 2.47
N LEU A 53 2.14 2.54 2.31
CA LEU A 53 1.38 2.75 1.06
C LEU A 53 1.80 4.08 0.41
N PRO A 54 1.76 4.20 -0.93
CA PRO A 54 2.18 5.41 -1.64
C PRO A 54 1.08 6.49 -1.62
N VAL A 55 0.53 6.77 -0.44
CA VAL A 55 -0.49 7.79 -0.19
C VAL A 55 -0.04 8.69 0.96
N GLU A 56 -0.62 9.88 1.06
CA GLU A 56 -0.33 10.75 2.19
C GLU A 56 -0.92 10.21 3.50
N LYS A 57 -0.24 10.49 4.61
CA LYS A 57 -0.75 10.22 5.96
C LYS A 57 -2.16 10.79 6.20
N SER A 58 -2.48 11.92 5.57
CA SER A 58 -3.79 12.57 5.63
C SER A 58 -4.92 11.66 5.11
N HIS A 59 -4.64 10.71 4.21
CA HIS A 59 -5.61 9.78 3.66
C HIS A 59 -6.01 8.68 4.66
N HIS A 60 -5.15 8.36 5.64
CA HIS A 60 -5.30 7.16 6.46
C HIS A 60 -6.65 7.07 7.19
N ALA A 61 -7.24 8.21 7.57
CA ALA A 61 -8.54 8.24 8.25
C ALA A 61 -9.70 7.81 7.33
N ASN A 62 -9.51 7.88 6.01
CA ASN A 62 -10.49 7.55 4.97
C ASN A 62 -10.24 6.16 4.36
N ILE A 63 -9.17 5.48 4.77
CA ILE A 63 -8.81 4.15 4.25
C ILE A 63 -9.48 3.07 5.08
N THR A 64 -10.31 2.26 4.42
CA THR A 64 -10.88 1.02 4.98
C THR A 64 -10.20 -0.18 4.34
N ILE A 65 -9.61 -1.06 5.16
CA ILE A 65 -9.08 -2.35 4.70
C ILE A 65 -10.24 -3.33 4.50
N LEU A 66 -10.49 -3.73 3.26
CA LEU A 66 -11.57 -4.65 2.90
C LEU A 66 -11.14 -6.12 3.04
N ARG A 67 -9.88 -6.42 2.69
CA ARG A 67 -9.28 -7.74 2.83
C ARG A 67 -7.76 -7.62 2.91
N ALA A 68 -7.16 -8.41 3.80
CA ALA A 68 -5.72 -8.63 3.89
C ALA A 68 -5.42 -10.11 3.65
N ILE A 69 -4.48 -10.39 2.74
CA ILE A 69 -4.05 -11.75 2.42
C ILE A 69 -2.54 -11.84 2.60
N PHE A 70 -2.11 -12.53 3.64
CA PHE A 70 -0.70 -12.77 3.89
C PHE A 70 -0.24 -14.03 3.14
N SER A 71 0.95 -13.97 2.54
CA SER A 71 1.60 -15.16 2.01
C SER A 71 1.94 -16.14 3.15
N ILE A 72 1.98 -17.43 2.84
CA ILE A 72 2.28 -18.49 3.83
C ILE A 72 3.66 -18.32 4.48
N ASP A 73 4.62 -17.77 3.75
CA ASP A 73 5.97 -17.48 4.24
C ASP A 73 6.09 -16.10 4.90
N GLY A 74 5.00 -15.33 4.94
CA GLY A 74 4.91 -14.00 5.55
C GLY A 74 5.74 -12.93 4.86
N LYS A 75 6.22 -13.17 3.63
CA LYS A 75 7.04 -12.23 2.86
C LYS A 75 6.22 -11.26 2.02
N SER A 76 4.99 -11.60 1.68
CA SER A 76 4.12 -10.74 0.86
C SER A 76 2.76 -10.56 1.50
N LEU A 77 2.11 -9.45 1.17
CA LEU A 77 0.80 -9.06 1.63
C LEU A 77 0.04 -8.46 0.45
N THR A 78 -1.15 -8.97 0.17
CA THR A 78 -2.09 -8.33 -0.75
C THR A 78 -3.22 -7.68 0.04
N LEU A 79 -3.44 -6.40 -0.22
CA LEU A 79 -4.51 -5.61 0.38
C LEU A 79 -5.54 -5.23 -0.68
N PHE A 80 -6.80 -5.40 -0.33
CA PHE A 80 -7.91 -4.72 -0.99
C PHE A 80 -8.39 -3.65 -0.02
N LEU A 81 -8.49 -2.41 -0.49
CA LEU A 81 -8.86 -1.27 0.34
C LEU A 81 -9.83 -0.35 -0.39
N LYS A 82 -10.55 0.44 0.40
CA LYS A 82 -11.37 1.56 -0.06
C LYS A 82 -10.77 2.84 0.50
N ASP A 83 -10.40 3.81 -0.32
CA ASP A 83 -9.93 5.13 0.07
C ASP A 83 -10.96 6.17 -0.38
N THR A 84 -11.63 6.82 0.58
CA THR A 84 -12.66 7.82 0.33
C THR A 84 -12.16 9.26 0.42
N THR A 85 -10.84 9.48 0.26
CA THR A 85 -10.24 10.81 0.44
C THR A 85 -10.75 11.83 -0.58
N PHE A 86 -10.97 11.42 -1.84
CA PHE A 86 -11.41 12.31 -2.91
C PHE A 86 -12.85 12.05 -3.38
N ASP A 87 -13.30 10.81 -3.33
CA ASP A 87 -14.63 10.37 -3.75
C ASP A 87 -15.07 9.16 -2.90
N ASP A 88 -16.36 9.01 -2.65
CA ASP A 88 -16.94 7.86 -1.96
C ASP A 88 -17.70 6.91 -2.93
N ASP A 89 -17.71 7.22 -4.23
CA ASP A 89 -18.21 6.31 -5.25
C ASP A 89 -17.41 4.98 -5.20
N PRO A 90 -18.06 3.82 -4.98
CA PRO A 90 -17.41 2.51 -4.98
C PRO A 90 -16.60 2.19 -6.25
N PHE A 91 -16.91 2.87 -7.36
CA PHE A 91 -16.22 2.73 -8.63
C PHE A 91 -14.86 3.45 -8.65
N PHE A 92 -14.69 4.54 -7.89
CA PHE A 92 -13.47 5.35 -7.89
C PHE A 92 -12.66 5.25 -6.59
N SER A 93 -13.24 4.69 -5.53
CA SER A 93 -12.62 4.62 -4.22
C SER A 93 -11.88 3.31 -3.94
N GLY A 94 -11.93 2.32 -4.82
CA GLY A 94 -11.28 1.03 -4.58
C GLY A 94 -9.84 0.96 -5.07
N PHE A 95 -9.00 0.29 -4.27
CA PHE A 95 -7.59 0.08 -4.60
C PHE A 95 -7.13 -1.32 -4.20
N ILE A 96 -6.16 -1.84 -4.94
CA ILE A 96 -5.37 -3.00 -4.57
C ILE A 96 -3.93 -2.57 -4.30
N ALA A 97 -3.36 -3.09 -3.22
CA ALA A 97 -1.93 -2.99 -2.96
C ALA A 97 -1.32 -4.39 -2.90
N VAL A 98 -0.22 -4.60 -3.62
CA VAL A 98 0.67 -5.75 -3.39
C VAL A 98 1.90 -5.21 -2.69
N CYS A 99 2.23 -5.80 -1.55
CA CYS A 99 3.32 -5.36 -0.72
C CYS A 99 4.28 -6.52 -0.42
N ASP A 100 5.56 -6.21 -0.37
CA ASP A 100 6.60 -7.15 0.07
C ASP A 100 7.23 -6.66 1.36
N ARG A 101 7.63 -7.61 2.22
CA ARG A 101 8.39 -7.32 3.42
C ARG A 101 9.79 -6.87 3.02
N VAL A 102 10.21 -5.72 3.54
CA VAL A 102 11.57 -5.24 3.30
C VAL A 102 12.57 -6.14 4.04
N VAL A 103 13.66 -6.52 3.35
CA VAL A 103 14.68 -7.43 3.89
C VAL A 103 15.25 -6.88 5.20
N GLU A 104 15.25 -7.72 6.24
CA GLU A 104 15.67 -7.42 7.63
C GLU A 104 14.78 -6.42 8.38
N GLU A 105 13.64 -6.04 7.80
CA GLU A 105 12.70 -5.11 8.40
C GLU A 105 11.39 -5.82 8.80
N ASN A 106 10.65 -5.20 9.72
CA ASN A 106 9.38 -5.74 10.24
C ASN A 106 8.14 -5.06 9.63
N PHE A 107 8.28 -4.43 8.47
CA PHE A 107 7.20 -3.75 7.75
C PHE A 107 7.08 -4.22 6.30
N PHE A 108 5.90 -3.99 5.72
CA PHE A 108 5.62 -4.22 4.30
C PHE A 108 5.67 -2.91 3.53
N LEU A 109 6.19 -2.97 2.30
CA LEU A 109 6.29 -1.85 1.38
C LEU A 109 5.48 -2.16 0.13
N ALA A 110 4.61 -1.25 -0.30
CA ALA A 110 3.87 -1.44 -1.55
C ALA A 110 4.83 -1.50 -2.75
N ILE A 111 4.65 -2.52 -3.59
CA ILE A 111 5.31 -2.73 -4.87
C ILE A 111 4.33 -2.68 -6.05
N LEU A 112 3.03 -2.70 -5.73
CA LEU A 112 1.91 -2.35 -6.60
C LEU A 112 0.91 -1.55 -5.76
N TYR A 113 0.42 -0.44 -6.31
CA TYR A 113 -0.75 0.26 -5.82
C TYR A 113 -1.55 0.74 -7.04
N HIS A 114 -2.79 0.30 -7.18
CA HIS A 114 -3.57 0.55 -8.39
C HIS A 114 -5.07 0.57 -8.08
N GLU A 115 -5.83 1.32 -8.85
CA GLU A 115 -7.28 1.34 -8.73
C GLU A 115 -7.90 -0.03 -9.00
N TRP A 116 -9.04 -0.28 -8.35
CA TRP A 116 -9.82 -1.50 -8.46
C TRP A 116 -11.28 -1.18 -8.15
N PHE A 117 -12.24 -1.88 -8.77
CA PHE A 117 -13.67 -1.61 -8.53
C PHE A 117 -14.20 -2.36 -7.30
N VAL A 118 -14.69 -1.64 -6.29
CA VAL A 118 -15.39 -2.26 -5.16
C VAL A 118 -16.78 -2.66 -5.63
N ILE A 119 -17.01 -3.95 -5.83
CA ILE A 119 -18.33 -4.51 -6.10
C ILE A 119 -19.03 -4.94 -4.81
N GLU A 120 -20.35 -5.02 -4.86
CA GLU A 120 -21.17 -5.46 -3.74
C GLU A 120 -20.78 -6.87 -3.26
N ARG A 121 -20.89 -7.10 -1.94
CA ARG A 121 -20.65 -8.43 -1.37
C ARG A 121 -21.70 -9.41 -1.87
N SER A 122 -21.26 -10.53 -2.41
CA SER A 122 -22.15 -11.63 -2.74
C SER A 122 -22.65 -12.30 -1.45
N PRO A 123 -23.98 -12.49 -1.26
CA PRO A 123 -24.53 -13.18 -0.09
C PRO A 123 -24.11 -14.66 0.01
N VAL A 124 -23.45 -15.18 -1.03
CA VAL A 124 -22.94 -16.56 -1.08
C VAL A 124 -21.54 -16.69 -0.44
N LEU A 125 -20.84 -15.56 -0.19
CA LEU A 125 -19.43 -15.53 0.19
C LEU A 125 -19.16 -14.87 1.57
N GLU A 126 -20.11 -14.96 2.52
CA GLU A 126 -19.98 -14.40 3.88
C GLU A 126 -18.89 -15.05 4.74
#